data_AF-A0A7J8V786-F1
#
_entry.id   AF-A0A7J8V786-F1
#
_cell.length_a   1.000
_cell.length_b   1.000
_cell.length_c   1.000
_cell.angle_alpha   90.00
_cell.angle_beta   90.00
_cell.angle_gamma   90.00
#
_symmetry.space_group_name_H-M   'P 1'
#
loop_
_entity.id
_entity.type
_entity.pdbx_description
1 polymer ?
#
loop_
_entity_poly.entity_id
_entity_poly.type
_entity_poly.pdbx_seq_one_letter_code
_entity_poly.pdbx_strand_id
1 'polypeptide(L)'
;MEDQKKTIIYLGDGLGDFCPSLKLGDGDYVMPRKDFPVWDLICKNRSLIKAQIYEWSDGEEFKSVLLRLISRIISIDGNNTNANIGQLYSVDCKLNTMALPATTGHEAFPQALPVLH
;
A
#
# COMPACT_ATOMS: atom_id res chain seq x y z
N MET A 1 15.92 26.09 8.59
CA MET A 1 14.94 25.54 7.66
C MET A 1 14.53 24.22 8.25
N GLU A 2 13.30 24.15 8.76
CA GLU A 2 12.78 22.90 9.30
C GLU A 2 12.37 22.04 8.10
N ASP A 3 12.97 20.86 7.98
CA ASP A 3 12.63 19.92 6.91
C ASP A 3 11.13 19.60 7.02
N GLN A 4 10.36 19.91 5.96
CA GLN A 4 8.95 19.54 5.93
C GLN A 4 8.83 18.03 6.09
N LYS A 5 8.19 17.62 7.19
CA LYS A 5 7.96 16.21 7.50
C LYS A 5 7.07 15.60 6.41
N LYS A 6 7.61 14.68 5.63
CA LYS A 6 6.84 13.91 4.65
C LYS A 6 5.91 12.93 5.38
N THR A 7 4.67 12.83 4.89
CA THR A 7 3.72 11.80 5.33
C THR A 7 3.94 10.52 4.53
N ILE A 8 4.08 9.38 5.22
CA ILE A 8 4.27 8.06 4.59
C ILE A 8 2.95 7.27 4.64
N ILE A 9 2.60 6.64 3.51
CA ILE A 9 1.56 5.61 3.44
C ILE A 9 2.25 4.29 3.06
N TYR A 10 2.28 3.33 3.99
CA TYR A 10 2.83 2.00 3.76
C TYR A 10 1.73 0.99 3.45
N LEU A 11 1.98 0.07 2.52
CA LEU A 11 1.01 -0.93 2.09
C LEU A 11 1.64 -2.31 2.11
N GLY A 12 0.86 -3.32 2.46
CA GLY A 12 1.35 -4.69 2.49
C GLY A 12 0.28 -5.70 2.84
N ASP A 13 0.59 -6.97 2.56
CA ASP A 13 -0.21 -8.13 2.91
C ASP A 13 0.63 -9.23 3.60
N GLY A 14 1.96 -9.20 3.47
CA GLY A 14 2.85 -10.25 3.95
C GLY A 14 3.34 -10.06 5.40
N LEU A 15 3.77 -11.14 6.05
CA LEU A 15 4.37 -11.07 7.40
C LEU A 15 5.53 -10.07 7.51
N GLY A 16 6.33 -9.96 6.44
CA GLY A 16 7.47 -9.04 6.37
C GLY A 16 7.09 -7.56 6.47
N ASP A 17 5.83 -7.22 6.21
CA ASP A 17 5.31 -5.85 6.21
C ASP A 17 5.03 -5.31 7.63
N PHE A 18 5.02 -6.17 8.64
CA PHE A 18 4.81 -5.72 10.01
C PHE A 18 6.01 -4.94 10.56
N CYS A 19 7.23 -5.38 10.28
CA CYS A 19 8.46 -4.71 10.73
C CYS A 19 8.56 -3.24 10.26
N PRO A 20 8.38 -2.91 8.97
CA PRO A 20 8.35 -1.51 8.53
C PRO A 20 7.17 -0.74 9.13
N SER A 21 6.02 -1.38 9.36
CA SER A 21 4.85 -0.74 10.00
C SER A 21 5.14 -0.21 11.41
N LEU A 22 6.04 -0.86 12.16
CA LEU A 22 6.47 -0.40 13.49
C LEU A 22 7.35 0.85 13.46
N LYS A 23 7.98 1.14 12.32
CA LYS A 23 8.86 2.31 12.15
C LYS A 23 8.10 3.59 11.81
N LEU A 24 6.83 3.46 11.42
CA LEU A 24 5.98 4.58 11.07
C LEU A 24 5.58 5.37 12.33
N GLY A 25 5.55 6.70 12.21
CA GLY A 25 5.26 7.60 13.30
C GLY A 25 3.84 8.16 13.28
N ASP A 26 3.55 9.06 14.23
CA ASP A 26 2.31 9.82 14.24
C ASP A 26 2.20 10.66 12.97
N GLY A 27 1.03 10.63 12.33
CA GLY A 27 0.78 11.29 11.03
C GLY A 27 1.02 10.40 9.81
N ASP A 28 1.70 9.27 9.97
CA ASP A 28 1.84 8.26 8.91
C ASP A 28 0.66 7.27 8.90
N TYR A 29 0.58 6.50 7.83
CA TYR A 29 -0.51 5.55 7.55
C TYR A 29 0.03 4.18 7.17
N VAL A 30 -0.62 3.13 7.64
CA VAL A 30 -0.42 1.75 7.17
C VAL A 30 -1.74 1.20 6.62
N MET A 31 -1.66 0.54 5.48
CA MET A 31 -2.79 -0.04 4.76
C MET A 31 -2.64 -1.56 4.60
N PRO A 32 -2.95 -2.34 5.65
CA PRO A 32 -2.86 -3.79 5.60
C PRO A 32 -4.03 -4.41 4.84
N ARG A 33 -3.75 -5.44 4.04
CA ARG A 33 -4.80 -6.23 3.41
C ARG A 33 -5.49 -7.13 4.43
N LYS A 34 -6.82 -7.01 4.55
CA LYS A 34 -7.66 -7.87 5.40
C LYS A 34 -7.49 -9.33 5.02
N ASP A 35 -7.52 -10.20 6.03
CA ASP A 35 -7.43 -11.66 5.91
C ASP A 35 -6.06 -12.17 5.40
N PHE A 36 -5.03 -11.32 5.44
CA PHE A 36 -3.65 -11.68 5.16
C PHE A 36 -2.76 -11.55 6.40
N PRO A 37 -1.58 -12.20 6.43
CA PRO A 37 -0.79 -12.32 7.65
C PRO A 37 -0.41 -11.00 8.34
N VAL A 38 -0.18 -9.92 7.57
CA VAL A 38 0.12 -8.61 8.17
C VAL A 38 -1.05 -8.06 8.98
N TRP A 39 -2.30 -8.26 8.53
CA TRP A 39 -3.50 -7.76 9.18
C TRP A 39 -3.67 -8.38 10.55
N ASP A 40 -3.56 -9.71 10.63
CA ASP A 40 -3.64 -10.44 11.89
C ASP A 40 -2.58 -9.96 12.89
N LEU A 41 -1.36 -9.74 12.41
CA LEU A 41 -0.24 -9.33 13.26
C LEU A 41 -0.43 -7.89 13.78
N ILE A 42 -0.95 -7.01 12.93
CA ILE A 42 -1.34 -5.65 13.28
C ILE A 42 -2.48 -5.64 14.31
N CYS A 43 -3.54 -6.44 14.11
CA CYS A 43 -4.67 -6.52 15.04
C CYS A 43 -4.22 -6.99 16.44
N LYS A 44 -3.34 -8.01 16.49
CA LYS A 44 -2.80 -8.54 17.74
C LYS A 44 -1.87 -7.57 18.48
N ASN A 45 -1.20 -6.68 17.74
CA ASN A 45 -0.17 -5.79 18.28
C ASN A 45 -0.48 -4.30 18.03
N ARG A 46 -1.77 -3.94 18.00
CA ARG A 46 -2.24 -2.60 17.59
C ARG A 46 -1.57 -1.46 18.34
N SER A 47 -1.27 -1.66 19.62
CA SER A 47 -0.63 -0.68 20.51
C SER A 47 0.82 -0.36 20.16
N LEU A 48 1.51 -1.23 19.40
CA LEU A 48 2.89 -0.99 18.98
C LEU A 48 2.98 -0.07 17.75
N ILE A 49 1.86 0.13 17.04
CA ILE A 49 1.81 0.89 15.79
C ILE A 49 1.32 2.30 16.07
N LYS A 50 2.20 3.28 15.87
CA LYS A 50 1.88 4.71 16.02
C LYS A 50 1.11 5.26 14.82
N ALA A 51 1.36 4.72 13.62
CA ALA A 51 0.64 5.09 12.42
C ALA A 51 -0.86 4.81 12.53
N GLN A 52 -1.64 5.55 11.75
CA GLN A 52 -3.05 5.25 11.56
C GLN A 52 -3.19 4.04 10.64
N ILE A 53 -4.20 3.20 10.91
CA ILE A 53 -4.39 1.92 10.21
C ILE A 53 -5.65 2.02 9.37
N TYR A 54 -5.54 1.67 8.09
CA TYR A 54 -6.63 1.71 7.12
C TYR A 54 -6.61 0.45 6.25
N GLU A 55 -7.40 -0.54 6.63
CA GLU A 55 -7.46 -1.83 5.96
C GLU A 55 -8.22 -1.81 4.62
N TRP A 56 -7.96 -2.82 3.79
CA TRP A 56 -8.64 -3.04 2.51
C TRP A 56 -8.75 -4.54 2.20
N SER A 57 -9.82 -4.98 1.53
CA SER A 57 -10.00 -6.39 1.12
C SER A 57 -9.70 -6.63 -0.36
N ASP A 58 -10.11 -5.69 -1.22
CA ASP A 58 -10.04 -5.80 -2.67
C ASP A 58 -9.53 -4.51 -3.33
N GLY A 59 -9.42 -4.53 -4.66
CA GLY A 59 -8.89 -3.41 -5.44
C GLY A 59 -9.75 -2.14 -5.38
N GLU A 60 -11.06 -2.25 -5.24
CA GLU A 60 -11.96 -1.10 -5.20
C GLU A 60 -11.97 -0.44 -3.81
N GLU A 61 -11.97 -1.25 -2.75
CA GLU A 61 -11.75 -0.76 -1.39
C GLU A 61 -10.37 -0.09 -1.29
N PHE A 62 -9.33 -0.76 -1.80
CA PHE A 62 -7.97 -0.23 -1.83
C PHE A 62 -7.90 1.15 -2.47
N LYS A 63 -8.43 1.28 -3.70
CA LYS A 63 -8.52 2.54 -4.44
C LYS A 63 -9.25 3.60 -3.63
N SER A 64 -10.42 3.27 -3.09
CA SER A 64 -11.27 4.22 -2.36
C SER A 64 -10.58 4.74 -1.10
N VAL A 65 -9.93 3.86 -0.34
CA VAL A 65 -9.20 4.22 0.88
C VAL A 65 -7.99 5.07 0.55
N LEU A 66 -7.18 4.68 -0.45
CA LEU A 66 -5.98 5.41 -0.83
C LEU A 66 -6.30 6.84 -1.31
N LEU A 67 -7.29 6.98 -2.21
CA LEU A 67 -7.71 8.30 -2.69
C LEU A 67 -8.17 9.20 -1.54
N ARG A 68 -8.97 8.65 -0.61
CA ARG A 68 -9.42 9.38 0.58
C ARG A 68 -8.26 9.85 1.45
N LEU A 69 -7.24 9.02 1.66
CA LEU A 69 -6.05 9.39 2.44
C LEU A 69 -5.25 10.50 1.75
N ILE A 70 -5.00 10.39 0.45
CA ILE A 70 -4.29 11.41 -0.32
C ILE A 70 -5.06 12.74 -0.27
N SER A 71 -6.38 12.73 -0.51
CA SER A 71 -7.20 13.94 -0.41
C SER A 71 -7.15 14.56 0.98
N ARG A 72 -7.15 13.74 2.04
CA ARG A 72 -7.03 14.22 3.42
C ARG A 72 -5.66 14.87 3.67
N ILE A 73 -4.57 14.25 3.21
CA ILE A 73 -3.22 14.78 3.39
C ILE A 73 -3.07 16.14 2.69
N ILE A 74 -3.48 16.24 1.42
CA ILE A 74 -3.45 17.49 0.65
C ILE A 74 -4.27 18.58 1.36
N SER A 75 -5.45 18.23 1.87
CA SER A 75 -6.33 19.20 2.55
C SER A 75 -5.74 19.73 3.85
N ILE A 76 -5.00 18.90 4.60
CA ILE A 76 -4.35 19.29 5.87
C ILE A 76 -3.14 20.19 5.61
N ASP A 77 -2.40 19.96 4.52
CA ASP A 77 -1.14 20.64 4.24
C ASP A 77 -1.30 22.09 3.74
N GLY A 78 -2.54 22.58 3.55
CA GLY A 78 -2.87 24.00 3.36
C GLY A 78 -2.31 24.68 2.11
N ASN A 79 -1.45 24.02 1.33
CA ASN A 79 -0.92 24.55 0.09
C ASN A 79 -1.99 24.47 -1.00
N ASN A 80 -2.47 25.65 -1.41
CA ASN A 80 -3.25 25.91 -2.63
C ASN A 80 -2.54 25.30 -3.85
N THR A 81 -2.74 24.02 -4.10
CA THR A 81 -2.56 23.45 -5.42
C THR A 81 -3.94 23.05 -5.87
N ASN A 82 -4.35 23.62 -7.00
CA ASN A 82 -5.42 23.11 -7.83
C ASN A 82 -5.05 21.71 -8.39
N ALA A 83 -4.56 20.81 -7.53
CA ALA A 83 -4.47 19.38 -7.80
C ALA A 83 -5.91 18.90 -7.88
N ASN A 84 -6.47 19.11 -9.07
CA ASN A 84 -7.85 18.85 -9.40
C ASN A 84 -8.08 17.38 -9.05
N ILE A 85 -8.86 17.13 -8.00
CA ILE A 85 -9.19 15.79 -7.50
C ILE A 85 -9.69 14.91 -8.67
N GLY A 86 -10.31 15.50 -9.70
CA GLY A 86 -10.70 14.84 -10.94
C GLY A 86 -9.56 14.19 -11.74
N GLN A 87 -8.32 14.65 -11.60
CA GLN A 87 -7.14 14.08 -12.26
C GLN A 87 -6.58 12.86 -11.51
N LEU A 88 -6.86 12.72 -10.20
CA LEU A 88 -6.55 11.52 -9.41
C LEU A 88 -7.47 10.34 -9.77
N TYR A 89 -8.68 10.63 -10.26
CA TYR A 89 -9.63 9.63 -10.78
C TYR A 89 -9.32 9.22 -12.23
N SER A 90 -8.46 9.97 -12.95
CA SER A 90 -8.10 9.75 -14.35
C SER A 90 -6.79 8.95 -14.50
N VAL A 91 -6.53 8.00 -13.60
CA VAL A 91 -5.43 7.04 -13.79
C VAL A 91 -6.05 5.79 -14.39
N ASP A 92 -6.07 5.71 -15.72
CA ASP A 92 -6.26 4.44 -16.40
C ASP A 92 -5.06 3.56 -16.05
N CYS A 93 -5.17 2.78 -14.97
CA CYS A 93 -4.27 1.66 -14.72
C CYS A 93 -4.39 0.75 -15.94
N LYS A 94 -3.48 0.91 -16.91
CA LYS A 94 -3.38 0.02 -18.06
C LYS A 94 -3.10 -1.38 -17.53
N LEU A 95 -4.16 -2.13 -17.26
CA LEU A 95 -4.15 -3.56 -17.12
C LEU A 95 -3.84 -4.09 -18.52
N ASN A 96 -2.56 -4.04 -18.90
CA ASN A 96 -2.09 -4.76 -20.05
C ASN A 96 -2.17 -6.23 -19.66
N THR A 97 -3.33 -6.85 -19.90
CA THR A 97 -3.45 -8.29 -19.93
C THR A 97 -2.47 -8.77 -20.99
N MET A 98 -1.31 -9.25 -20.57
CA MET A 98 -0.42 -9.98 -21.47
C MET A 98 -1.22 -11.19 -21.93
N ALA A 99 -1.66 -11.18 -23.18
CA ALA A 99 -2.23 -12.36 -23.79
C ALA A 99 -1.17 -13.46 -23.69
N LEU A 100 -1.47 -14.55 -23.00
CA LEU A 100 -0.60 -15.72 -23.00
C LEU A 100 -0.44 -16.14 -24.47
N PRO A 101 0.80 -16.23 -25.00
CA PRO A 101 0.99 -16.89 -26.27
C PRO A 101 0.52 -18.33 -26.10
N ALA A 102 -0.42 -18.76 -26.94
CA ALA A 102 -0.77 -20.15 -27.07
C ALA A 102 0.43 -20.88 -27.68
N THR A 103 1.38 -21.30 -26.85
CA THR A 103 2.49 -22.14 -27.26
C THR A 103 2.57 -23.35 -26.36
N THR A 104 2.24 -24.49 -26.95
CA THR A 104 2.72 -25.81 -26.57
C THR A 104 4.22 -25.74 -26.26
N GLY A 105 4.59 -25.84 -24.97
CA GLY A 105 5.99 -25.88 -24.53
C GLY A 105 6.12 -25.43 -23.09
N HIS A 106 6.29 -26.39 -22.17
CA HIS A 106 6.60 -26.12 -20.78
C HIS A 106 8.04 -25.58 -20.66
N GLU A 107 8.23 -24.26 -20.75
CA GLU A 107 9.45 -23.66 -20.18
C GLU A 107 9.25 -23.50 -18.67
N ALA A 108 9.95 -24.36 -17.93
CA ALA A 108 9.97 -24.31 -16.48
C ALA A 108 10.58 -22.99 -16.00
N PHE A 109 9.89 -22.31 -15.09
CA PHE A 109 10.44 -21.18 -14.37
C PHE A 109 11.78 -21.56 -13.71
N PRO A 110 12.77 -20.64 -13.66
CA PRO A 110 14.04 -20.92 -12.99
C PRO A 110 13.76 -21.28 -11.53
N GLN A 111 14.39 -22.36 -11.09
CA GLN A 111 14.25 -22.88 -9.73
C GLN A 111 14.79 -21.85 -8.73
N ALA A 112 13.98 -21.50 -7.73
CA ALA A 112 14.39 -20.55 -6.70
C ALA A 112 15.63 -21.07 -5.95
N LEU A 113 16.56 -20.17 -5.64
CA LEU A 113 17.77 -20.52 -4.90
C LEU A 113 17.42 -20.99 -3.49
N PRO A 114 18.09 -22.04 -2.98
CA PRO A 114 17.85 -22.54 -1.63
C PRO A 114 18.25 -21.49 -0.60
N VAL A 115 17.38 -21.24 0.38
CA VAL A 115 17.68 -20.44 1.56
C VAL A 115 18.42 -21.34 2.55
N LEU A 116 19.63 -20.96 2.95
CA LEU A 116 20.37 -21.62 4.02
C LEU A 116 19.70 -21.32 5.37
N HIS A 117 19.27 -22.37 6.08
CA HIS A 117 18.83 -22.33 7.48
C HIS A 117 20.02 -22.50 8.43
#